data_AF-A0A352XAS6-F1
#
_entry.id   AF-A0A352XAS6-F1
#
_cell.length_a   1.000
_cell.length_b   1.000
_cell.length_c   1.000
_cell.angle_alpha   90.00
_cell.angle_beta   90.00
_cell.angle_gamma   90.00
#
_symmetry.space_group_name_H-M   'P 1'
#
loop_
_entity.id
_entity.type
_entity.pdbx_description
1 polymer ?
#
loop_
_entity_poly.entity_id
_entity_poly.type
_entity_poly.pdbx_seq_one_letter_code
_entity_poly.pdbx_strand_id
1 'polypeptide(L)'
;MNRKLVCLSLVTLISTSATVVLPLTSATITLASQKQNSRSYIGLRYRESPPGVEYIGGWVIGDSEYGVSHLKEGKKEMLWLNLISSPDTNGDVMYEVKDILNLPSIKSNEELAGFFCLVDGQPDAGIIAIVVSEEVEYRRQIRRAWRANPQTARFERISTRGIACPNPGWGV
;
A
#
# COMPACT_ATOMS: atom_id res chain seq x y z
N MET A 1 -83.39 -46.09 37.71
CA MET A 1 -84.10 -45.17 36.80
C MET A 1 -83.63 -43.75 37.13
N ASN A 2 -82.97 -43.04 36.19
CA ASN A 2 -82.67 -41.59 36.17
C ASN A 2 -82.04 -40.95 37.44
N ARG A 3 -80.92 -40.24 37.41
CA ARG A 3 -80.63 -39.03 36.60
C ARG A 3 -79.19 -38.60 36.90
N LYS A 4 -78.55 -37.94 35.92
CA LYS A 4 -77.23 -37.30 36.02
C LYS A 4 -77.25 -36.08 36.95
N LEU A 5 -76.14 -35.79 37.62
CA LEU A 5 -75.68 -34.40 37.84
C LEU A 5 -74.16 -34.33 38.03
N VAL A 6 -73.62 -33.26 37.47
CA VAL A 6 -72.22 -32.94 37.17
C VAL A 6 -71.52 -32.37 38.41
N CYS A 7 -70.24 -32.72 38.62
CA CYS A 7 -69.34 -31.99 39.51
C CYS A 7 -68.04 -31.65 38.77
N LEU A 8 -67.79 -30.34 38.62
CA LEU A 8 -66.53 -29.72 38.23
C LEU A 8 -65.42 -30.10 39.22
N SER A 9 -64.20 -30.36 38.74
CA SER A 9 -62.98 -30.13 39.52
C SER A 9 -61.80 -29.85 38.58
N LEU A 10 -61.07 -28.79 38.96
CA LEU A 10 -59.92 -28.15 38.32
C LEU A 10 -58.81 -29.10 37.85
N VAL A 11 -58.28 -28.85 36.65
CA VAL A 11 -56.97 -29.35 36.21
C VAL A 11 -55.96 -28.21 36.32
N THR A 12 -55.02 -28.32 37.25
CA THR A 12 -53.87 -27.43 37.36
C THR A 12 -52.81 -27.82 36.32
N LEU A 13 -52.53 -26.90 35.37
CA LEU A 13 -51.42 -26.99 34.43
C LEU A 13 -50.10 -26.72 35.17
N ILE A 14 -49.19 -27.69 35.19
CA ILE A 14 -47.80 -27.47 35.59
C ILE A 14 -46.99 -27.19 34.31
N SER A 15 -46.55 -25.96 34.12
CA SER A 15 -45.68 -25.57 33.02
C SER A 15 -44.21 -25.85 33.37
N THR A 16 -43.59 -26.83 32.72
CA THR A 16 -42.14 -27.01 32.75
C THR A 16 -41.49 -26.16 31.65
N SER A 17 -40.81 -25.09 32.03
CA SER A 17 -40.02 -24.25 31.13
C SER A 17 -38.72 -24.97 30.75
N ALA A 18 -38.57 -25.32 29.47
CA ALA A 18 -37.31 -25.78 28.92
C ALA A 18 -36.39 -24.57 28.68
N THR A 19 -35.25 -24.52 29.38
CA THR A 19 -34.18 -23.55 29.14
C THR A 19 -33.34 -24.00 27.95
N VAL A 20 -33.42 -23.27 26.85
CA VAL A 20 -32.55 -23.47 25.68
C VAL A 20 -31.21 -22.78 25.95
N VAL A 21 -30.15 -23.56 26.14
CA VAL A 21 -28.77 -23.05 26.22
C VAL A 21 -28.21 -23.03 24.80
N LEU A 22 -28.02 -21.84 24.24
CA LEU A 22 -27.36 -21.68 22.94
C LEU A 22 -25.83 -21.73 23.12
N PRO A 23 -25.10 -22.52 22.32
CA PRO A 23 -23.64 -22.50 22.34
C PRO A 23 -23.13 -21.17 21.76
N LEU A 24 -22.25 -20.50 22.51
CA LEU A 24 -21.51 -19.32 22.06
C LEU A 24 -20.50 -19.76 20.98
N THR A 25 -20.90 -19.77 19.71
CA THR A 25 -19.94 -19.96 18.62
C THR A 25 -19.09 -18.70 18.49
N SER A 26 -17.81 -18.79 18.87
CA SER A 26 -16.82 -17.76 18.59
C SER A 26 -16.74 -17.53 17.08
N ALA A 27 -17.31 -16.43 16.61
CA ALA A 27 -17.13 -15.99 15.24
C ALA A 27 -15.65 -15.63 15.04
N THR A 28 -14.91 -16.50 14.36
CA THR A 28 -13.60 -16.15 13.82
C THR A 28 -13.81 -15.07 12.78
N ILE A 29 -13.50 -13.82 13.15
CA ILE A 29 -13.42 -12.70 12.21
C ILE A 29 -12.28 -13.02 11.25
N THR A 30 -12.61 -13.53 10.07
CA THR A 30 -11.66 -13.60 8.96
C THR A 30 -11.34 -12.17 8.57
N LEU A 31 -10.13 -11.68 8.90
CA LEU A 31 -9.62 -10.42 8.35
C LEU A 31 -9.45 -10.60 6.84
N ALA A 32 -10.52 -10.28 6.10
CA ALA A 32 -10.45 -10.13 4.67
C ALA A 32 -9.44 -9.03 4.35
N SER A 33 -8.40 -9.43 3.62
CA SER A 33 -7.30 -8.65 3.07
C SER A 33 -7.66 -7.20 2.73
N GLN A 34 -6.91 -6.23 3.29
CA GLN A 34 -6.93 -4.82 2.90
C GLN A 34 -6.43 -4.61 1.46
N LYS A 35 -7.28 -4.92 0.47
CA LYS A 35 -7.01 -4.71 -0.96
C LYS A 35 -7.90 -3.63 -1.58
N GLN A 36 -8.36 -2.67 -0.78
CA GLN A 36 -8.99 -1.41 -1.19
C GLN A 36 -8.28 -0.32 -0.38
N ASN A 37 -7.72 0.78 -0.88
CA ASN A 37 -8.22 1.66 -1.93
C ASN A 37 -7.08 2.50 -2.58
N SER A 38 -5.84 2.01 -2.62
CA SER A 38 -4.67 2.83 -3.00
C SER A 38 -4.72 3.39 -4.44
N ARG A 39 -5.58 2.86 -5.32
CA ARG A 39 -5.78 3.41 -6.68
C ARG A 39 -6.61 4.70 -6.70
N SER A 40 -7.14 5.13 -5.55
CA SER A 40 -8.01 6.31 -5.47
C SER A 40 -7.33 7.61 -5.88
N TYR A 41 -5.99 7.67 -5.86
CA TYR A 41 -5.25 8.89 -6.23
C TYR A 41 -4.86 8.95 -7.70
N ILE A 42 -5.04 7.89 -8.51
CA ILE A 42 -4.68 7.97 -9.94
C ILE A 42 -5.57 9.02 -10.63
N GLY A 43 -4.94 9.97 -11.32
CA GLY A 43 -5.58 11.13 -11.94
C GLY A 43 -5.73 12.35 -11.02
N LEU A 44 -5.36 12.23 -9.73
CA LEU A 44 -5.31 13.37 -8.82
C LEU A 44 -4.29 14.39 -9.31
N ARG A 45 -4.68 15.66 -9.32
CA ARG A 45 -3.79 16.80 -9.55
C ARG A 45 -3.54 17.54 -8.26
N TYR A 46 -2.28 17.81 -7.92
CA TYR A 46 -1.91 18.40 -6.63
C TYR A 46 -0.63 19.24 -6.72
N ARG A 47 -0.53 20.27 -5.87
CA ARG A 47 0.73 20.98 -5.55
C ARG A 47 1.29 20.46 -4.24
N GLU A 48 0.45 20.51 -3.22
CA GLU A 48 0.74 20.00 -1.89
C GLU A 48 0.12 18.63 -1.69
N SER A 49 0.73 17.82 -0.83
CA SER A 49 0.22 16.48 -0.55
C SER A 49 -1.20 16.57 0.03
N PRO A 50 -2.13 15.69 -0.37
CA PRO A 50 -3.49 15.68 0.19
C PRO A 50 -3.50 15.49 1.71
N PRO A 51 -4.55 15.94 2.41
CA PRO A 51 -4.69 15.71 3.84
C PRO A 51 -4.54 14.22 4.21
N GLY A 52 -3.72 13.93 5.21
CA GLY A 52 -3.44 12.57 5.67
C GLY A 52 -2.33 11.83 4.90
N VAL A 53 -1.80 12.43 3.83
CA VAL A 53 -0.67 11.92 3.05
C VAL A 53 0.56 12.77 3.33
N GLU A 54 1.60 12.14 3.85
CA GLU A 54 2.89 12.76 4.16
C GLU A 54 3.86 12.55 3.00
N TYR A 55 4.52 13.61 2.55
CA TYR A 55 5.62 13.52 1.58
C TYR A 55 6.93 13.24 2.32
N ILE A 56 7.61 12.15 1.95
CA ILE A 56 8.90 11.76 2.51
C ILE A 56 10.05 12.31 1.65
N GLY A 57 9.91 12.20 0.33
CA GLY A 57 10.96 12.56 -0.62
C GLY A 57 10.57 12.18 -2.04
N GLY A 58 11.47 12.40 -2.99
CA GLY A 58 11.19 12.14 -4.39
C GLY A 58 12.31 12.59 -5.31
N TRP A 59 12.18 12.26 -6.58
CA TRP A 59 13.16 12.62 -7.62
C TRP A 59 12.49 12.72 -9.00
N VAL A 60 13.15 13.43 -9.91
CA VAL A 60 12.77 13.51 -11.32
C VAL A 60 13.44 12.36 -12.09
N ILE A 61 12.74 11.80 -13.07
CA ILE A 61 13.25 10.70 -13.90
C ILE A 61 14.00 11.30 -15.09
N GLY A 62 15.32 11.43 -14.97
CA GLY A 62 16.18 11.98 -16.03
C GLY A 62 15.70 13.36 -16.50
N ASP A 63 15.75 13.59 -17.82
CA ASP A 63 15.27 14.82 -18.46
C ASP A 63 13.79 14.76 -18.85
N SER A 64 12.99 13.90 -18.20
CA SER A 64 11.57 13.72 -18.54
C SER A 64 10.64 14.61 -17.72
N GLU A 65 9.39 14.71 -18.18
CA GLU A 65 8.27 15.35 -17.47
C GLU A 65 7.76 14.51 -16.29
N TYR A 66 8.47 13.44 -15.89
CA TYR A 66 8.00 12.50 -14.88
C TYR A 66 8.88 12.53 -13.64
N GLY A 67 8.24 12.35 -12.49
CA GLY A 67 8.92 12.19 -11.21
C GLY A 67 8.32 11.08 -10.37
N VAL A 68 9.09 10.62 -9.41
CA VAL A 68 8.63 9.68 -8.38
C VAL A 68 8.56 10.44 -7.06
N SER A 69 7.40 10.39 -6.41
CA SER A 69 7.25 10.85 -5.03
C SER A 69 7.11 9.64 -4.11
N HIS A 70 7.82 9.65 -2.99
CA HIS A 70 7.69 8.70 -1.89
C HIS A 70 6.83 9.32 -0.81
N LEU A 71 5.70 8.68 -0.54
CA LEU A 71 4.69 9.17 0.38
C LEU A 71 4.29 8.12 1.40
N LYS A 72 3.66 8.59 2.46
CA LYS A 72 3.14 7.76 3.53
C LYS A 72 1.73 8.17 3.90
N GLU A 73 0.84 7.20 4.01
CA GLU A 73 -0.52 7.34 4.50
C GLU A 73 -0.70 6.42 5.71
N GLY A 74 -0.66 7.00 6.91
CA GLY A 74 -0.64 6.25 8.17
C GLY A 74 0.58 5.34 8.28
N LYS A 75 0.37 4.02 8.18
CA LYS A 75 1.47 3.01 8.21
C LYS A 75 1.85 2.49 6.82
N LYS A 76 1.19 2.95 5.76
CA LYS A 76 1.43 2.48 4.39
C LYS A 76 2.33 3.45 3.68
N GLU A 77 3.43 2.95 3.15
CA GLU A 77 4.28 3.72 2.25
C GLU A 77 3.98 3.36 0.80
N MET A 78 4.10 4.34 -0.07
CA MET A 78 3.81 4.20 -1.48
C MET A 78 4.68 5.14 -2.31
N LEU A 79 4.88 4.75 -3.56
CA LEU A 79 5.46 5.62 -4.58
C LEU A 79 4.38 6.06 -5.55
N TRP A 80 4.34 7.34 -5.86
CA TRP A 80 3.51 7.89 -6.93
C TRP A 80 4.40 8.23 -8.11
N LEU A 81 4.02 7.74 -9.29
CA LEU A 81 4.59 8.18 -10.55
C LEU A 81 3.77 9.38 -11.01
N ASN A 82 4.41 10.53 -11.11
CA ASN A 82 3.75 11.78 -11.42
C ASN A 82 4.18 12.29 -12.78
N LEU A 83 3.22 12.82 -13.54
CA LEU A 83 3.49 13.78 -14.61
C LEU A 83 3.60 15.17 -13.97
N ILE A 84 4.66 15.90 -14.31
CA ILE A 84 5.00 17.21 -13.77
C ILE A 84 4.66 18.24 -14.84
N SER A 85 3.80 19.20 -14.53
CA SER A 85 3.50 20.30 -15.45
C SER A 85 4.69 21.25 -15.56
N SER A 86 4.74 22.00 -16.66
CA SER A 86 5.56 23.22 -16.69
C SER A 86 5.17 24.16 -15.54
N PRO A 87 6.12 24.95 -15.00
CA PRO A 87 5.81 25.97 -14.01
C PRO A 87 4.81 26.97 -14.57
N ASP A 88 3.88 27.43 -13.74
CA ASP A 88 2.98 28.53 -14.10
C ASP A 88 3.66 29.90 -13.99
N THR A 89 2.88 30.98 -14.14
CA THR A 89 3.40 32.37 -14.06
C THR A 89 4.03 32.73 -12.72
N ASN A 90 3.74 31.98 -11.65
CA ASN A 90 4.31 32.17 -10.32
C ASN A 90 5.53 31.26 -10.07
N GLY A 91 5.95 30.47 -11.06
CA GLY A 91 7.07 29.51 -10.93
C GLY A 91 6.63 28.16 -10.34
N ASP A 92 5.34 27.91 -10.34
CA ASP A 92 4.71 26.98 -9.42
C ASP A 92 4.29 25.72 -10.23
N VAL A 93 4.76 24.53 -9.89
CA VAL A 93 4.48 23.28 -10.65
C VAL A 93 3.27 22.52 -10.10
N MET A 94 2.58 21.77 -10.97
CA MET A 94 1.47 20.88 -10.61
C MET A 94 1.85 19.44 -10.96
N TYR A 95 1.51 18.51 -10.09
CA TYR A 95 1.71 17.08 -10.31
C TYR A 95 0.37 16.43 -10.69
N GLU A 96 0.40 15.44 -11.58
CA GLU A 96 -0.72 14.52 -11.84
C GLU A 96 -0.27 13.08 -11.59
N VAL A 97 -0.96 12.37 -10.70
CA VAL A 97 -0.62 10.98 -10.36
C VAL A 97 -1.02 10.05 -11.52
N LYS A 98 -0.04 9.38 -12.13
CA LYS A 98 -0.25 8.47 -13.26
C LYS A 98 -0.34 7.01 -12.82
N ASP A 99 0.44 6.62 -11.83
CA ASP A 99 0.39 5.28 -11.24
C ASP A 99 0.89 5.27 -9.79
N ILE A 100 0.55 4.22 -9.06
CA ILE A 100 0.84 4.08 -7.63
C ILE A 100 1.41 2.71 -7.35
N LEU A 101 2.61 2.68 -6.77
CA LEU A 101 3.23 1.48 -6.26
C LEU A 101 3.14 1.46 -4.73
N ASN A 102 2.27 0.61 -4.18
CA ASN A 102 2.31 0.33 -2.74
C ASN A 102 3.59 -0.43 -2.42
N LEU A 103 4.38 0.09 -1.48
CA LEU A 103 5.57 -0.59 -1.04
C LEU A 103 5.18 -1.76 -0.12
N PRO A 104 5.82 -2.92 -0.25
CA PRO A 104 5.71 -3.96 0.77
C PRO A 104 6.33 -3.45 2.08
N SER A 105 6.07 -4.13 3.19
CA SER A 105 6.83 -3.88 4.41
C SER A 105 8.32 -4.09 4.12
N ILE A 106 9.10 -3.04 4.33
CA ILE A 106 10.56 -3.07 4.25
C ILE A 106 11.06 -3.57 5.60
N LYS A 107 11.96 -4.58 5.60
CA LYS A 107 12.51 -5.13 6.83
C LYS A 107 13.57 -4.20 7.42
N SER A 108 13.92 -4.40 8.69
CA SER A 108 14.94 -3.60 9.38
C SER A 108 16.34 -3.67 8.76
N ASN A 109 16.62 -4.68 7.93
CA ASN A 109 17.88 -4.84 7.20
C ASN A 109 17.73 -4.58 5.69
N GLU A 110 16.65 -3.93 5.29
CA GLU A 110 16.34 -3.57 3.91
C GLU A 110 16.06 -2.06 3.84
N GLU A 111 16.30 -1.49 2.67
CA GLU A 111 16.07 -0.07 2.40
C GLU A 111 15.46 0.12 1.01
N LEU A 112 14.70 1.21 0.84
CA LEU A 112 14.29 1.68 -0.46
C LEU A 112 15.43 2.47 -1.10
N ALA A 113 15.79 2.13 -2.33
CA ALA A 113 16.77 2.83 -3.14
C ALA A 113 16.16 3.23 -4.50
N GLY A 114 16.61 4.35 -5.05
CA GLY A 114 16.19 4.87 -6.35
C GLY A 114 17.11 5.98 -6.85
N PHE A 115 16.69 6.67 -7.91
CA PHE A 115 17.35 7.82 -8.56
C PHE A 115 18.72 7.57 -9.22
N PHE A 116 19.64 6.91 -8.53
CA PHE A 116 21.01 6.67 -9.03
C PHE A 116 21.35 5.18 -9.16
N CYS A 117 20.35 4.31 -9.10
CA CYS A 117 20.58 2.89 -9.35
C CYS A 117 21.07 2.67 -10.78
N LEU A 118 21.94 1.68 -10.93
CA LEU A 118 22.51 1.26 -12.20
C LEU A 118 21.75 0.04 -12.73
N VAL A 119 21.66 -0.08 -14.06
CA VAL A 119 21.32 -1.32 -14.76
C VAL A 119 22.49 -1.66 -15.66
N ASP A 120 23.11 -2.81 -15.45
CA ASP A 120 24.26 -3.29 -16.22
C ASP A 120 25.38 -2.22 -16.31
N GLY A 121 25.58 -1.49 -15.19
CA GLY A 121 26.60 -0.45 -15.03
C GLY A 121 26.21 0.95 -15.51
N GLN A 122 25.02 1.13 -16.10
CA GLN A 122 24.55 2.43 -16.57
C GLN A 122 23.55 3.06 -15.59
N PRO A 123 23.72 4.33 -15.19
CA PRO A 123 22.75 5.02 -14.35
C PRO A 123 21.36 5.07 -14.99
N ASP A 124 20.33 4.80 -14.18
CA ASP A 124 18.95 4.82 -14.63
C ASP A 124 18.03 5.33 -13.50
N ALA A 125 17.61 6.59 -13.65
CA ALA A 125 16.75 7.28 -12.68
C ALA A 125 15.33 6.71 -12.58
N GLY A 126 14.93 5.86 -13.54
CA GLY A 126 13.66 5.14 -13.50
C GLY A 126 13.70 3.90 -12.60
N ILE A 127 14.86 3.47 -12.11
CA ILE A 127 14.97 2.26 -11.29
C ILE A 127 14.65 2.55 -9.84
N ILE A 128 13.80 1.67 -9.30
CA ILE A 128 13.43 1.62 -7.89
C ILE A 128 13.74 0.21 -7.39
N ALA A 129 14.40 0.10 -6.25
CA ALA A 129 14.75 -1.17 -5.67
C ALA A 129 14.52 -1.19 -4.15
N ILE A 130 14.20 -2.37 -3.63
CA ILE A 130 14.41 -2.67 -2.22
C ILE A 130 15.71 -3.47 -2.13
N VAL A 131 16.68 -2.92 -1.42
CA VAL A 131 18.04 -3.45 -1.31
C VAL A 131 18.30 -3.89 0.12
N VAL A 132 19.24 -4.82 0.32
CA VAL A 132 19.76 -5.12 1.65
C VAL A 132 20.69 -3.99 2.10
N SER A 133 20.56 -3.58 3.35
CA SER A 133 21.47 -2.64 3.99
C SER A 133 22.84 -3.29 4.19
N GLU A 134 23.86 -2.74 3.53
CA GLU A 134 25.24 -3.25 3.56
C GLU A 134 26.21 -2.08 3.50
N GLU A 135 27.32 -2.16 4.21
CA GLU A 135 28.39 -1.14 4.25
C GLU A 135 29.31 -1.24 3.02
N VAL A 136 28.74 -1.04 1.84
CA VAL A 136 29.42 -1.10 0.54
C VAL A 136 28.98 0.07 -0.33
N GLU A 137 29.85 0.54 -1.22
CA GLU A 137 29.57 1.66 -2.15
C GLU A 137 28.35 1.38 -3.04
N TYR A 138 28.21 0.14 -3.51
CA TYR A 138 27.09 -0.30 -4.34
C TYR A 138 26.44 -1.57 -3.80
N ARG A 139 25.18 -1.45 -3.40
CA ARG A 139 24.35 -2.54 -2.89
C ARG A 139 23.79 -3.33 -4.06
N ARG A 140 24.18 -4.61 -4.13
CA ARG A 140 23.81 -5.55 -5.21
C ARG A 140 22.86 -6.64 -4.75
N GLN A 141 22.63 -6.76 -3.45
CA GLN A 141 21.62 -7.65 -2.90
C GLN A 141 20.23 -7.01 -3.04
N ILE A 142 19.65 -7.14 -4.23
CA ILE A 142 18.33 -6.58 -4.56
C ILE A 142 17.22 -7.60 -4.24
N ARG A 143 16.29 -7.23 -3.37
CA ARG A 143 15.13 -8.06 -3.00
C ARG A 143 13.99 -7.93 -3.99
N ARG A 144 13.73 -6.70 -4.45
CA ARG A 144 12.67 -6.37 -5.40
C ARG A 144 13.11 -5.17 -6.22
N ALA A 145 12.67 -5.14 -7.48
CA ALA A 145 12.94 -4.02 -8.37
C ALA A 145 11.72 -3.70 -9.23
N TRP A 146 11.59 -2.41 -9.52
CA TRP A 146 10.60 -1.86 -10.41
C TRP A 146 11.24 -0.78 -11.29
N ARG A 147 10.63 -0.56 -12.45
CA ARG A 147 10.89 0.58 -13.32
C ARG A 147 9.73 1.54 -13.23
N ALA A 148 9.98 2.78 -12.88
CA ALA A 148 9.09 3.90 -13.19
C ALA A 148 9.28 4.21 -14.69
N ASN A 149 8.30 3.87 -15.51
CA ASN A 149 8.40 3.97 -16.96
C ASN A 149 7.56 5.15 -17.48
N PRO A 150 8.19 6.27 -17.89
CA PRO A 150 7.49 7.42 -18.46
C PRO A 150 6.71 7.09 -19.75
N GLN A 151 7.16 6.11 -20.54
CA GLN A 151 6.51 5.77 -21.81
C GLN A 151 5.16 5.07 -21.61
N THR A 152 5.06 4.23 -20.58
CA THR A 152 3.82 3.53 -20.22
C THR A 152 3.05 4.21 -19.09
N ALA A 153 3.65 5.24 -18.50
CA ALA A 153 3.17 5.97 -17.32
C ALA A 153 2.81 5.02 -16.16
N ARG A 154 3.64 3.99 -15.94
CA ARG A 154 3.41 2.93 -14.95
C ARG A 154 4.66 2.52 -14.19
N PHE A 155 4.45 1.92 -13.02
CA PHE A 155 5.47 1.11 -12.36
C PHE A 155 5.42 -0.33 -12.86
N GLU A 156 6.54 -0.81 -13.39
CA GLU A 156 6.66 -2.14 -13.98
C GLU A 156 7.61 -2.98 -13.14
N ARG A 157 7.21 -4.17 -12.73
CA ARG A 157 8.13 -5.08 -12.05
C ARG A 157 9.19 -5.55 -13.05
N ILE A 158 10.45 -5.49 -12.66
CA ILE A 158 11.59 -5.91 -13.50
C ILE A 158 12.41 -6.99 -12.78
N SER A 159 13.32 -7.61 -13.53
CA SER A 159 14.34 -8.48 -12.96
C SER A 159 15.27 -7.69 -12.03
N THR A 160 15.79 -8.36 -10.99
CA THR A 160 16.81 -7.79 -10.11
C THR A 160 18.23 -7.94 -10.64
N ARG A 161 18.41 -8.74 -11.70
CA ARG A 161 19.73 -8.99 -12.32
C ARG A 161 20.29 -7.69 -12.92
N GLY A 162 21.59 -7.48 -12.74
CA GLY A 162 22.29 -6.33 -13.31
C GLY A 162 22.07 -5.02 -12.54
N ILE A 163 21.21 -5.02 -11.51
CA ILE A 163 20.93 -3.83 -10.73
C ILE A 163 21.94 -3.66 -9.60
N ALA A 164 22.48 -2.46 -9.48
CA ALA A 164 23.31 -2.04 -8.35
C ALA A 164 22.89 -0.64 -7.91
N CYS A 165 22.61 -0.43 -6.62
CA CYS A 165 22.20 0.89 -6.13
C CYS A 165 23.29 1.49 -5.25
N PRO A 166 23.66 2.77 -5.45
CA PRO A 166 24.67 3.43 -4.65
C PRO A 166 24.23 3.50 -3.19
N ASN A 167 25.20 3.49 -2.28
CA ASN A 167 25.01 3.71 -0.86
C ASN A 167 25.65 5.05 -0.47
N PRO A 168 24.86 6.14 -0.38
CA PRO A 168 25.39 7.48 -0.10
C PRO A 168 26.22 7.58 1.18
N GLY A 169 26.06 6.66 2.14
CA GLY A 169 26.88 6.61 3.35
C GLY A 169 28.30 6.04 3.15
N TRP A 170 28.62 5.51 1.96
CA TRP A 170 29.81 4.70 1.70
C TRP A 170 30.52 5.04 0.39
N GLY A 171 30.73 6.33 0.14
CA GLY A 171 31.75 6.82 -0.81
C GLY A 171 31.29 7.03 -2.26
N VAL A 172 29.99 7.29 -2.47
CA VAL A 172 29.39 7.64 -3.77
C VAL A 172 29.00 9.11 -3.85
#